data_AF-W4Q4J6-F1
#
_entry.id   AF-W4Q4J6-F1
#
_cell.length_a   1.000
_cell.length_b   1.000
_cell.length_c   1.000
_cell.angle_alpha   90.00
_cell.angle_beta   90.00
_cell.angle_gamma   90.00
#
_symmetry.space_group_name_H-M   'P 1'
#
loop_
_entity.id
_entity.type
_entity.pdbx_description
1 polymer ?
#
loop_
_entity_poly.entity_id
_entity_poly.type
_entity_poly.pdbx_seq_one_letter_code
_entity_poly.pdbx_strand_id
1 'polypeptide(L)' 'MKEQKYAMTRKYGKVTVHVVAPTPMSDEEQERIIYEHHQAGWAIWNSLSDEEKERINNEAAKKNFLKHEEEVDIKEA' A
#
# COMPACT_ATOMS: atom_id res chain seq x y z
N MET A 1 -7.78 7.73 34.96
CA MET A 1 -7.41 8.30 33.63
C MET A 1 -6.47 7.31 32.96
N LYS A 2 -6.69 6.93 31.70
CA LYS A 2 -5.78 6.02 30.97
C LYS A 2 -4.62 6.87 30.40
N GLU A 3 -3.38 6.51 30.70
CA GLU A 3 -2.19 7.14 30.10
C GLU A 3 -2.23 6.97 28.57
N GLN A 4 -2.24 8.06 27.81
CA GLN A 4 -2.17 8.02 26.35
C GLN A 4 -0.72 7.74 25.92
N LYS A 5 -0.49 6.59 25.27
CA LYS A 5 0.80 6.26 24.64
C LYS A 5 0.88 6.95 23.28
N TYR A 6 1.72 7.98 23.18
CA TYR A 6 1.98 8.68 21.93
C TYR A 6 2.97 7.90 21.07
N ALA A 7 2.68 7.77 19.77
CA ALA A 7 3.57 7.16 18.78
C ALA A 7 4.84 7.99 18.57
N MET A 8 4.69 9.31 18.64
CA MET A 8 5.78 10.25 18.49
C MET A 8 5.49 11.53 19.26
N THR A 9 6.52 12.14 19.84
CA THR A 9 6.44 13.51 20.38
C THR A 9 7.53 14.36 19.73
N ARG A 10 7.16 15.51 19.18
CA ARG A 10 8.12 16.48 18.61
C ARG A 10 7.93 17.85 19.25
N LYS A 11 9.03 18.55 19.52
CA LYS A 11 9.02 19.93 20.03
C LYS A 11 9.40 20.91 18.92
N TYR A 12 8.62 21.98 18.82
CA TYR A 12 8.85 23.10 17.92
C TYR A 12 8.82 24.39 18.76
N GLY A 13 9.99 24.85 19.20
CA GLY A 13 10.12 25.99 20.10
C GLY A 13 9.32 25.78 21.41
N LYS A 14 8.24 26.55 21.61
CA LYS A 14 7.35 26.44 22.77
C LYS A 14 6.22 25.41 22.60
N VAL A 15 6.05 24.84 21.41
CA VAL A 15 4.95 23.90 21.12
C VAL A 15 5.46 22.46 21.21
N THR A 16 4.67 21.58 21.82
CA THR A 16 4.89 20.13 21.82
C THR A 16 3.74 19.47 21.06
N VAL A 17 4.09 18.73 20.00
CA VAL A 17 3.18 17.96 19.17
C VAL A 17 3.25 16.50 19.60
N HIS A 18 2.11 15.93 19.94
CA HIS A 18 1.97 14.51 20.23
C HIS A 18 1.23 13.82 19.08
N VAL A 19 1.90 12.89 18.41
CA VAL A 19 1.30 12.01 17.41
C VAL A 19 0.74 10.80 18.15
N VAL A 20 -0.57 10.63 18.11
CA VAL A 20 -1.25 9.48 18.70
C VAL A 20 -1.25 8.35 17.67
N ALA A 21 -0.72 7.18 18.03
CA ALA A 21 -0.89 6.00 17.17
C ALA A 21 -2.37 5.62 17.19
N PRO A 22 -2.96 5.24 16.04
CA PRO A 22 -4.26 4.56 16.07
C PRO A 22 -4.15 3.32 16.95
N THR A 23 -5.27 2.93 17.55
CA THR A 23 -5.33 1.69 18.33
C THR A 23 -4.82 0.54 17.45
N PRO A 24 -3.85 -0.27 17.92
CA PRO A 24 -3.37 -1.39 17.13
C PRO A 24 -4.54 -2.34 16.88
N MET A 25 -4.71 -2.69 15.61
CA MET A 25 -5.66 -3.69 15.14
C MET A 25 -5.23 -5.08 15.62
N SER A 26 -6.16 -5.99 15.87
CA SER A 26 -5.79 -7.39 16.11
C SER A 26 -5.34 -8.07 14.83
N ASP A 27 -4.51 -9.10 14.95
CA ASP A 27 -4.06 -9.89 13.79
C ASP A 27 -5.26 -10.47 13.02
N GLU A 28 -6.28 -10.96 13.73
CA GLU A 28 -7.52 -11.47 13.13
C GLU A 28 -8.28 -10.40 12.32
N GLU A 29 -8.35 -9.18 12.82
CA GLU A 29 -9.04 -8.09 12.12
C GLU A 29 -8.23 -7.63 10.89
N GLN A 30 -6.90 -7.62 11.00
CA GLN A 30 -6.02 -7.32 9.89
C GLN A 30 -6.15 -8.37 8.78
N GLU A 31 -6.13 -9.66 9.14
CA GLU A 31 -6.32 -10.77 8.21
C GLU A 31 -7.69 -10.72 7.53
N ARG A 32 -8.76 -10.40 8.28
CA ARG A 32 -10.11 -10.22 7.72
C ARG A 32 -10.13 -9.12 6.65
N ILE A 33 -9.55 -7.96 6.95
CA ILE A 33 -9.52 -6.83 6.00
C ILE A 33 -8.71 -7.19 4.75
N ILE A 34 -7.56 -7.84 4.90
CA ILE A 34 -6.73 -8.28 3.77
C ILE A 34 -7.53 -9.27 2.91
N TYR A 35 -8.21 -10.23 3.54
CA TYR A 35 -9.04 -11.21 2.85
C TYR A 35 -10.16 -10.53 2.05
N GLU A 36 -10.93 -9.64 2.69
CA GLU A 36 -12.01 -8.89 2.03
C GLU A 36 -11.49 -8.06 0.85
N HIS A 37 -10.33 -7.42 1.02
CA HIS A 37 -9.70 -6.63 -0.03
C HIS A 37 -9.30 -7.49 -1.24
N HIS A 38 -8.71 -8.67 -0.99
CA HIS A 38 -8.41 -9.64 -2.04
C HIS A 38 -9.67 -10.13 -2.74
N GLN A 39 -10.73 -10.47 -1.99
CA GLN A 39 -12.00 -10.91 -2.57
C GLN A 39 -12.60 -9.84 -3.48
N ALA A 40 -12.59 -8.57 -3.06
CA ALA A 40 -13.06 -7.46 -3.89
C ALA A 40 -12.23 -7.32 -5.18
N GLY A 41 -10.89 -7.40 -5.07
CA GLY A 41 -9.99 -7.36 -6.22
C GLY A 41 -10.27 -8.51 -7.21
N TRP A 42 -10.43 -9.74 -6.70
CA TRP A 42 -10.75 -10.91 -7.52
C TRP A 42 -12.13 -10.83 -8.16
N ALA A 43 -13.13 -10.32 -7.44
CA ALA A 43 -14.47 -10.12 -7.99
C ALA A 43 -14.45 -9.14 -9.16
N ILE A 44 -13.74 -8.01 -9.01
CA ILE A 44 -13.55 -7.03 -10.09
C ILE A 44 -12.83 -7.70 -11.26
N TRP A 45 -11.71 -8.38 -11.01
CA TRP A 45 -10.94 -9.06 -12.06
C TRP A 45 -11.77 -10.07 -12.84
N ASN A 46 -12.55 -10.89 -12.14
CA ASN A 46 -13.39 -11.91 -12.75
C ASN A 46 -14.58 -11.33 -13.53
N SER A 47 -14.99 -10.10 -13.21
CA SER A 47 -16.04 -9.39 -13.95
C SER A 47 -15.58 -8.84 -15.30
N LEU A 48 -14.27 -8.74 -15.54
CA LEU A 48 -13.70 -8.25 -16.79
C LEU A 48 -13.79 -9.30 -17.90
N SER A 49 -13.92 -8.81 -19.14
CA SER A 49 -13.75 -9.63 -20.34
C SER A 49 -12.30 -10.08 -20.51
N ASP A 50 -12.08 -11.12 -21.31
CA ASP A 50 -10.73 -11.63 -21.58
C ASP A 50 -9.87 -10.59 -22.32
N GLU A 51 -10.47 -9.80 -23.21
CA GLU A 51 -9.79 -8.70 -23.91
C GLU A 51 -9.30 -7.61 -22.94
N GLU A 52 -10.11 -7.25 -21.95
CA GLU A 52 -9.74 -6.27 -20.93
C GLU A 52 -8.63 -6.80 -20.01
N LYS A 53 -8.71 -8.07 -19.60
CA LYS A 53 -7.66 -8.73 -18.81
C LYS A 53 -6.35 -8.76 -19.58
N GLU A 54 -6.38 -9.13 -20.86
CA GLU A 54 -5.20 -9.16 -21.72
C GLU A 54 -4.58 -7.77 -21.89
N ARG A 55 -5.40 -6.74 -22.15
CA ARG A 55 -4.94 -5.35 -22.24
C ARG A 55 -4.23 -4.90 -20.96
N ILE A 56 -4.83 -5.14 -19.79
CA ILE A 56 -4.26 -4.75 -18.49
C ILE A 56 -2.94 -5.49 -18.24
N ASN A 57 -2.89 -6.80 -18.52
CA ASN A 57 -1.68 -7.60 -18.38
C ASN A 57 -0.54 -7.08 -19.27
N ASN A 58 -0.85 -6.76 -20.53
CA ASN A 58 0.12 -6.22 -21.48
C ASN A 58 0.63 -4.82 -21.06
N GLU A 59 -0.23 -3.97 -20.53
CA GLU A 59 0.18 -2.67 -19.97
C GLU A 59 1.08 -2.82 -18.74
N ALA A 60 0.76 -3.76 -17.84
CA ALA A 60 1.56 -4.05 -16.66
C ALA A 60 2.94 -4.61 -17.03
N ALA A 61 3.00 -5.53 -17.99
CA ALA A 61 4.25 -6.07 -18.51
C ALA A 61 5.15 -4.95 -19.06
N LYS A 62 4.61 -4.08 -19.93
CA LYS A 62 5.34 -2.94 -20.50
C LYS A 62 5.93 -2.01 -19.43
N LYS A 63 5.16 -1.69 -18.38
CA LYS A 63 5.64 -0.85 -17.28
C LYS A 63 6.80 -1.49 -16.50
N ASN A 64 6.81 -2.82 -16.35
CA ASN A 64 7.91 -3.52 -15.71
C ASN A 64 9.18 -3.53 -16.57
N PHE A 65 9.04 -3.61 -17.90
CA PHE A 65 10.18 -3.49 -18.81
C PHE A 65 10.80 -2.08 -18.80
N LEU A 66 9.99 -1.01 -18.83
CA LEU A 66 10.51 0.36 -18.74
C LEU A 66 11.27 0.62 -17.44
N LYS A 67 10.77 0.12 -16.30
CA LYS A 67 11.46 0.26 -15.01
C LYS A 67 12.81 -0.46 -14.99
N HIS A 68 12.92 -1.58 -15.70
CA HIS A 68 14.18 -2.33 -15.78
C HIS A 68 15.21 -1.61 -16.66
N GLU A 69 14.80 -1.02 -17.79
CA GLU A 69 15.69 -0.23 -18.65
C GLU A 69 16.22 1.02 -17.93
N GLU A 70 15.36 1.78 -17.23
CA GLU A 70 15.79 2.94 -16.44
C GLU A 70 16.78 2.57 -15.32
N GLU A 71 16.60 1.42 -14.66
CA GLU A 71 17.53 0.96 -13.61
C GLU A 71 18.87 0.44 -14.14
N VAL A 72 18.92 -0.05 -15.38
CA VAL A 72 20.15 -0.51 -16.03
C VAL A 72 20.97 0.70 -16.49
N ASP A 73 20.35 1.69 -17.13
CA ASP A 73 21.03 2.91 -17.60
C ASP A 73 21.62 3.75 -16.44
N ILE A 74 20.99 3.74 -15.25
CA ILE A 74 21.52 4.42 -14.05
C ILE A 74 22.75 3.71 -13.47
N LYS A 75 22.91 2.40 -13.70
CA LYS A 75 24.03 1.62 -13.15
C LYS A 75 25.26 1.58 -14.06
N GLU A 76 25.09 1.91 -15.34
CA GLU A 76 26.17 1.94 -16.34
C GLU A 76 26.73 3.36 -16.60
N ALA A 77 26.21 4.40 -15.94
CA ALA A 77 26.66 5.80 -16.01
C ALA A 77 27.52 6.21 -14.80
#